data_AF-A0A7C3HV80-F1
#
_entry.id   AF-A0A7C3HV80-F1
#
_cell.length_a   1.000
_cell.length_b   1.000
_cell.length_c   1.000
_cell.angle_alpha   90.00
_cell.angle_beta   90.00
_cell.angle_gamma   90.00
#
_symmetry.space_group_name_H-M   'P 1'
#
loop_
_entity.id
_entity.type
_entity.pdbx_description
1 polymer ?
#
loop_
_entity_poly.entity_id
_entity_poly.type
_entity_poly.pdbx_seq_one_letter_code
_entity_poly.pdbx_strand_id
1 'polypeptide(L)' 'MARLRAPGGCPWDREQTFDSIKPYTLEETYEVLDAIDRRDWRGLCEELGDLILQAVFYARMAEEEG' A
#
# COMPACT_ATOMS: atom_id res chain seq x y z
N MET A 1 -4.79 -4.41 -8.20
CA MET A 1 -5.23 -3.00 -8.16
C MET A 1 -6.25 -2.60 -9.22
N ALA A 2 -5.97 -2.75 -10.53
CA ALA A 2 -6.90 -2.30 -11.59
C ALA A 2 -8.33 -2.84 -11.42
N ARG A 3 -8.51 -4.13 -11.13
CA ARG A 3 -9.84 -4.71 -10.84
C ARG A 3 -10.51 -4.11 -9.61
N LEU A 4 -9.75 -3.82 -8.56
CA LEU A 4 -10.28 -3.29 -7.30
C LEU A 4 -10.75 -1.84 -7.45
N ARG A 5 -10.03 -1.03 -8.24
CA ARG A 5 -10.36 0.38 -8.51
C ARG A 5 -11.26 0.60 -9.75
N ALA A 6 -11.56 -0.45 -10.52
CA ALA A 6 -12.48 -0.37 -11.65
C ALA A 6 -13.92 -0.04 -11.21
N PRO A 7 -14.77 0.50 -12.11
CA PRO A 7 -16.21 0.60 -11.84
C PRO A 7 -16.80 -0.75 -11.42
N GLY A 8 -17.52 -0.79 -10.28
CA GLY A 8 -18.03 -2.02 -9.69
C GLY A 8 -17.01 -2.82 -8.86
N GLY A 9 -15.78 -2.31 -8.71
CA GLY A 9 -14.78 -2.81 -7.76
C GLY A 9 -15.07 -2.40 -6.32
N CYS A 10 -14.05 -2.47 -5.46
CA CYS A 10 -14.15 -2.12 -4.06
C CYS A 10 -14.39 -0.60 -3.89
N PRO A 11 -15.46 -0.17 -3.19
CA PRO A 11 -15.75 1.25 -3.00
C PRO A 11 -14.64 2.00 -2.26
N TRP A 12 -14.10 1.40 -1.20
CA TRP A 12 -13.03 2.00 -0.41
C TRP A 12 -11.78 2.22 -1.27
N ASP A 13 -11.37 1.21 -2.03
CA ASP A 13 -10.18 1.30 -2.89
C ASP A 13 -10.33 2.42 -3.92
N ARG A 14 -11.54 2.67 -4.44
CA ARG A 14 -11.80 3.70 -5.44
C ARG A 14 -11.77 5.12 -4.89
N GLU A 15 -12.13 5.28 -3.64
CA GLU A 15 -12.20 6.60 -2.98
C GLU A 15 -10.82 7.10 -2.54
N GLN A 16 -9.80 6.24 -2.55
CA GLN A 16 -8.45 6.61 -2.14
C GLN A 16 -7.77 7.56 -3.13
N THR A 17 -7.00 8.49 -2.58
CA THR A 17 -6.16 9.47 -3.28
C THR A 17 -4.71 9.34 -2.81
N PHE A 18 -3.78 10.05 -3.46
CA PHE A 18 -2.39 10.09 -3.01
C PHE A 18 -2.26 10.53 -1.54
N ASP A 19 -3.07 11.50 -1.11
CA ASP A 19 -3.06 12.03 0.25
C ASP A 19 -3.68 11.07 1.26
N SER A 20 -4.72 10.31 0.89
CA SER A 20 -5.31 9.33 1.81
C SER A 20 -4.40 8.12 2.04
N ILE A 21 -3.59 7.75 1.04
CA ILE A 21 -2.65 6.63 1.12
C ILE A 21 -1.35 7.00 1.84
N LYS A 22 -0.90 8.26 1.75
CA LYS A 22 0.34 8.77 2.35
C LYS A 22 0.59 8.36 3.81
N PRO A 23 -0.36 8.50 4.77
CA PRO A 23 -0.11 8.13 6.16
C PRO A 23 0.20 6.64 6.32
N TYR A 24 -0.47 5.76 5.55
CA TYR A 24 -0.25 4.32 5.61
C TYR A 24 1.14 3.95 5.07
N THR A 25 1.61 4.59 4.00
CA THR A 25 2.99 4.36 3.53
C THR A 25 4.05 4.67 4.61
N LEU A 26 3.81 5.68 5.45
CA LEU A 26 4.69 5.97 6.58
C LEU A 26 4.62 4.87 7.64
N GLU A 27 3.42 4.43 8.00
CA GLU A 27 3.16 3.35 8.96
C GLU A 27 3.85 2.05 8.55
N GLU A 28 3.59 1.56 7.34
CA GLU A 28 4.18 0.34 6.77
C GLU A 28 5.72 0.42 6.72
N THR A 29 6.26 1.62 6.45
CA THR A 29 7.71 1.83 6.48
C THR A 29 8.26 1.62 7.89
N TYR A 30 7.57 2.13 8.92
CA TYR A 30 7.97 1.91 10.31
C TYR A 30 7.83 0.45 10.73
N GLU A 31 6.80 -0.25 10.26
CA GLU A 31 6.59 -1.68 10.54
C GLU A 31 7.70 -2.54 9.91
N VAL A 32 8.08 -2.26 8.66
CA VAL A 32 9.25 -2.88 8.02
C VAL A 32 10.52 -2.66 8.86
N LEU A 33 10.75 -1.44 9.33
CA LEU A 33 11.94 -1.12 10.14
C LEU A 33 11.90 -1.84 11.50
N ASP A 34 10.74 -1.87 12.18
CA ASP A 34 10.58 -2.56 13.46
C ASP A 34 10.78 -4.08 13.31
N ALA A 35 10.27 -4.68 12.24
CA ALA A 35 10.49 -6.10 11.94
C ALA A 35 11.99 -6.43 11.73
N ILE A 36 12.74 -5.54 11.07
CA ILE A 36 14.20 -5.66 10.91
C ILE A 36 14.89 -5.56 12.27
N ASP A 37 14.56 -4.54 13.07
CA ASP A 37 15.18 -4.29 14.37
C ASP A 37 14.96 -5.46 15.34
N ARG A 38 13.77 -6.07 15.30
CA ARG A 38 13.41 -7.25 16.10
C ARG A 38 13.92 -8.58 15.53
N ARG A 39 14.50 -8.57 14.32
CA ARG A 39 14.87 -9.76 13.56
C ARG A 39 13.68 -10.72 13.34
N ASP A 40 12.47 -10.18 13.23
CA ASP A 40 11.28 -10.94 12.88
C ASP A 40 11.17 -11.07 11.37
N TRP A 41 11.85 -12.08 10.80
CA TRP A 41 11.88 -12.29 9.36
C TRP A 41 10.54 -12.73 8.78
N ARG A 42 9.66 -13.28 9.61
CA ARG A 42 8.31 -13.63 9.16
C ARG A 42 7.46 -12.37 9.06
N GLY A 43 7.46 -11.54 10.10
CA GLY A 43 6.81 -10.23 10.09
C GLY A 43 7.34 -9.36 8.96
N LEU A 44 8.66 -9.32 8.75
CA LEU A 44 9.26 -8.56 7.65
C LEU A 44 8.69 -8.95 6.27
N CYS A 45 8.40 -10.23 6.04
CA CYS A 45 7.80 -10.67 4.78
C CYS A 45 6.35 -10.17 4.62
N GLU A 46 5.61 -10.02 5.72
CA GLU A 46 4.25 -9.49 5.76
C GLU A 46 4.27 -7.98 5.45
N GLU A 47 5.05 -7.20 6.21
CA GLU A 47 5.12 -5.74 6.05
C GLU A 47 5.70 -5.33 4.68
N LEU A 48 6.66 -6.09 4.13
CA LEU A 48 7.13 -5.85 2.77
C LEU A 48 6.04 -6.11 1.72
N GLY A 49 5.13 -7.04 1.97
CA GLY A 49 3.97 -7.29 1.13
C GLY A 49 3.04 -6.07 1.09
N ASP A 50 2.76 -5.51 2.26
CA ASP A 50 1.88 -4.34 2.41
C ASP A 50 2.53 -3.07 1.85
N LEU A 51 3.84 -2.86 2.08
CA LEU A 51 4.59 -1.77 1.46
C LEU A 51 4.63 -1.88 -0.08
N ILE A 52 4.78 -3.09 -0.64
CA ILE A 52 4.70 -3.30 -2.10
C ILE A 52 3.29 -3.01 -2.60
N LEU A 53 2.25 -3.43 -1.86
CA LEU A 53 0.86 -3.16 -2.22
C LEU A 53 0.62 -1.65 -2.31
N GLN A 54 1.13 -0.86 -1.37
CA GLN A 54 1.08 0.61 -1.39
C GLN A 54 1.72 1.19 -2.65
N ALA A 55 2.92 0.71 -3.02
CA ALA A 55 3.60 1.16 -4.25
C ALA A 55 2.79 0.85 -5.52
N VAL A 56 2.20 -0.34 -5.60
CA VAL A 56 1.29 -0.73 -6.70
C VAL A 56 0.01 0.12 -6.69
N PHE A 57 -0.48 0.49 -5.51
CA PHE A 57 -1.63 1.37 -5.35
C PHE A 57 -1.36 2.74 -5.95
N TYR A 58 -0.22 3.36 -5.60
CA TYR A 58 0.20 4.64 -6.18
C TYR A 58 0.41 4.58 -7.69
N ALA A 59 1.07 3.54 -8.19
CA ALA A 59 1.27 3.37 -9.62
C ALA A 59 -0.08 3.32 -10.37
N ARG A 60 -1.08 2.64 -9.79
CA ARG A 60 -2.41 2.57 -10.38
C ARG A 60 -3.15 3.90 -10.36
N MET A 61 -3.04 4.67 -9.26
CA MET A 61 -3.65 6.01 -9.19
C MET A 61 -2.99 6.98 -10.19
N ALA A 62 -1.66 6.90 -10.36
CA ALA A 62 -0.93 7.72 -11.33
C ALA A 62 -1.34 7.38 -12.78
N GLU A 63 -1.47 6.09 -13.11
CA GLU A 63 -1.99 5.65 -14.41
C GLU A 63 -3.42 6.16 -14.69
N GLU A 64 -4.23 6.37 -13.63
CA GLU A 64 -5.60 6.91 -13.74
C GLU A 64 -5.62 8.43 -14.00
N GLU A 65 -4.57 9.17 -13.64
CA GLU A 65 -4.47 10.62 -13.86
C GLU A 65 -3.86 11.01 -15.21
N GLY A 66 -3.11 10.11 -15.87
CA GLY A 66 -2.56 10.30 -17.22
C GLY A 66 -1.05 10.14 -17.30
#